data_AF-A0A7S2LDF2-F1
#
_entry.id   AF-A0A7S2LDF2-F1
#
_cell.length_a   1.000
_cell.length_b   1.000
_cell.length_c   1.000
_cell.angle_alpha   90.00
_cell.angle_beta   90.00
_cell.angle_gamma   90.00
#
_symmetry.space_group_name_H-M   'P 1'
#
loop_
_entity.id
_entity.type
_entity.pdbx_description
1 polymer ?
#
loop_
_entity_poly.entity_id
_entity_poly.type
_entity_poly.pdbx_seq_one_letter_code
_entity_poly.pdbx_strand_id
1 'polypeptide(L)'
;LDTPGHPALAGEAMAAARLSDAAIIVVDATQGVSRHTEALIQQVLRERAKPALFITGLDTCLIDHRMSAGELEDAIRSVVGAVNAAIEACPDEL
;
A
#
# COMPACT_ATOMS: atom_id res chain seq x y z
N LEU A 1 1.61 -6.26 14.26
CA LEU A 1 2.67 -5.31 14.69
C LEU A 1 2.35 -3.99 14.00
N ASP A 2 2.36 -2.88 14.73
CA ASP A 2 2.23 -1.56 14.09
C ASP A 2 3.61 -1.10 13.66
N THR A 3 3.72 -0.57 12.45
CA THR A 3 5.02 -0.17 11.87
C THR A 3 4.95 1.28 11.43
N PRO A 4 5.95 2.11 11.75
CA PRO A 4 5.95 3.50 11.33
C PRO A 4 5.94 3.62 9.80
N GLY A 5 5.10 4.50 9.25
CA GLY A 5 5.00 4.74 7.81
C GLY A 5 6.06 5.72 7.24
N HIS A 6 6.90 6.29 8.10
CA HIS A 6 7.92 7.24 7.67
C HIS A 6 9.13 6.50 7.07
N PRO A 7 9.64 6.89 5.87
CA PRO A 7 10.74 6.17 5.20
C PRO A 7 12.01 6.01 6.04
N ALA A 8 12.29 6.94 6.96
CA ALA A 8 13.44 6.86 7.87
C ALA A 8 13.38 5.69 8.87
N LEU A 9 12.20 5.08 9.04
CA LEU A 9 11.95 3.98 9.98
C LEU A 9 11.65 2.66 9.24
N ALA A 10 11.99 2.58 7.95
CA ALA A 10 11.75 1.40 7.12
C ALA A 10 12.30 0.10 7.74
N GLY A 11 13.41 0.17 8.50
CA GLY A 11 13.98 -1.00 9.17
C GLY A 11 13.02 -1.67 10.17
N GLU A 12 12.15 -0.92 10.84
CA GLU A 12 11.14 -1.47 11.75
C GLU A 12 10.04 -2.19 10.98
N ALA A 13 9.59 -1.60 9.86
CA ALA A 13 8.62 -2.23 8.97
C ALA A 13 9.16 -3.55 8.37
N MET A 14 10.44 -3.57 7.99
CA MET A 14 11.12 -4.79 7.52
C MET A 14 11.20 -5.87 8.61
N ALA A 15 11.57 -5.48 9.84
CA ALA A 15 11.64 -6.41 10.97
C ALA A 15 10.27 -7.00 11.30
N ALA A 16 9.21 -6.19 11.26
CA ALA A 16 7.86 -6.67 11.47
C ALA A 16 7.38 -7.60 10.36
N ALA A 17 7.70 -7.30 9.08
CA ALA A 17 7.35 -8.15 7.95
C ALA A 17 7.93 -9.57 8.08
N ARG A 18 9.19 -9.69 8.56
CA ARG A 18 9.85 -10.98 8.84
C ARG A 18 9.17 -11.84 9.89
N LEU A 19 8.45 -11.20 10.81
CA LEU A 19 7.80 -11.87 11.94
C LEU A 19 6.30 -12.11 11.69
N SER A 20 5.79 -11.76 10.51
CA SER A 20 4.36 -11.75 10.22
C SER A 20 4.02 -12.66 9.05
N ASP A 21 2.91 -13.41 9.15
CA ASP A 21 2.39 -14.22 8.03
C ASP A 21 1.66 -13.36 6.98
N ALA A 22 1.23 -12.17 7.37
CA ALA A 22 0.49 -11.23 6.53
C ALA A 22 0.77 -9.79 6.95
N ALA A 23 0.65 -8.87 6.00
CA ALA A 23 0.79 -7.43 6.23
C ALA A 23 -0.37 -6.67 5.60
N ILE A 24 -0.92 -5.71 6.34
CA ILE A 24 -1.93 -4.79 5.82
C ILE A 24 -1.20 -3.55 5.30
N ILE A 25 -1.31 -3.29 4.01
CA ILE A 25 -0.76 -2.12 3.35
C ILE A 25 -1.84 -1.04 3.32
N VAL A 26 -1.61 0.03 4.07
CA VAL A 26 -2.54 1.16 4.16
C VAL A 26 -2.13 2.24 3.17
N VAL A 27 -3.04 2.64 2.28
CA VAL A 27 -2.79 3.65 1.25
C VAL A 27 -3.91 4.69 1.27
N ASP A 28 -3.53 5.96 1.34
CA ASP A 28 -4.49 7.06 1.25
C ASP A 28 -4.90 7.30 -0.21
N ALA A 29 -6.21 7.31 -0.48
CA ALA A 29 -6.79 7.54 -1.80
C ALA A 29 -6.46 8.91 -2.40
N THR A 30 -6.19 9.91 -1.57
CA THR A 30 -5.81 11.27 -1.99
C THR A 30 -4.33 11.37 -2.37
N GLN A 31 -3.46 10.56 -1.75
CA GLN A 31 -2.01 10.61 -1.95
C GLN A 31 -1.53 9.56 -2.96
N GLY A 32 -2.27 8.47 -3.10
CA GLY A 32 -1.89 7.34 -3.93
C GLY A 32 -0.72 6.54 -3.37
N VAL A 33 -0.10 5.71 -4.22
CA VAL A 33 1.01 4.84 -3.86
C VAL A 33 2.33 5.60 -4.01
N SER A 34 3.14 5.62 -2.95
CA SER A 34 4.50 6.19 -3.00
C SER A 34 5.54 5.13 -3.37
N ARG A 35 6.71 5.56 -3.88
CA ARG A 35 7.86 4.66 -4.09
C ARG A 35 8.28 3.89 -2.83
N HIS A 36 8.08 4.50 -1.66
CA HIS A 36 8.36 3.82 -0.39
C HIS A 36 7.36 2.69 -0.13
N THR A 37 6.07 2.95 -0.39
CA THR A 37 5.00 1.94 -0.30
C THR A 37 5.26 0.78 -1.26
N GLU A 38 5.67 1.06 -2.51
CA GLU A 38 6.06 0.02 -3.47
C GLU A 38 7.19 -0.86 -2.94
N ALA A 39 8.25 -0.26 -2.40
CA ALA A 39 9.38 -0.99 -1.83
C ALA A 39 8.96 -1.85 -0.61
N LEU A 40 8.04 -1.37 0.22
CA LEU A 40 7.48 -2.14 1.34
C LEU A 40 6.63 -3.32 0.87
N ILE A 41 5.80 -3.14 -0.16
CA ILE A 41 5.01 -4.24 -0.76
C ILE A 41 5.95 -5.34 -1.24
N GLN A 42 6.99 -4.98 -2.00
CA GLN A 42 7.98 -5.94 -2.48
C GLN A 42 8.72 -6.61 -1.32
N GLN A 43 9.02 -5.88 -0.25
CA GLN A 43 9.64 -6.46 0.93
C GLN A 43 8.74 -7.50 1.59
N VAL A 44 7.46 -7.19 1.81
CA VAL A 44 6.48 -8.12 2.38
C VAL A 44 6.42 -9.41 1.56
N LEU A 45 6.40 -9.31 0.24
CA LEU A 45 6.43 -10.45 -0.67
C LEU A 45 7.72 -11.27 -0.54
N ARG A 46 8.89 -10.63 -0.48
CA ARG A 46 10.19 -11.32 -0.29
C ARG A 46 10.26 -12.09 1.02
N GLU A 47 9.64 -11.56 2.07
CA GLU A 47 9.55 -12.23 3.38
C GLU A 47 8.42 -13.29 3.41
N ARG A 48 7.78 -13.58 2.26
CA ARG A 48 6.69 -14.55 2.07
C ARG A 48 5.42 -14.26 2.88
N ALA A 49 5.25 -13.01 3.32
CA ALA A 49 4.05 -12.56 3.98
C ALA A 49 2.98 -12.18 2.95
N LYS A 50 1.70 -12.46 3.24
CA LYS A 50 0.58 -12.12 2.35
C LYS A 50 0.20 -10.64 2.48
N PRO A 51 0.29 -9.82 1.43
CA PRO A 51 -0.18 -8.44 1.50
C PRO A 51 -1.70 -8.36 1.37
N ALA A 52 -2.31 -7.44 2.13
CA ALA A 52 -3.72 -7.04 1.99
C ALA A 52 -3.80 -5.52 1.91
N LEU A 53 -4.47 -4.99 0.87
CA LEU A 53 -4.62 -3.54 0.67
C LEU A 53 -5.79 -2.98 1.48
N PHE A 54 -5.56 -1.88 2.18
CA PHE A 54 -6.59 -1.08 2.85
C PHE A 54 -6.50 0.38 2.37
N ILE A 55 -7.57 0.89 1.76
CA ILE A 55 -7.60 2.25 1.21
C ILE A 55 -8.26 3.21 2.20
N THR A 56 -7.58 4.30 2.54
CA THR A 56 -8.04 5.33 3.50
C THR A 56 -8.29 6.68 2.81
N GLY A 57 -8.84 7.66 3.54
CA GLY A 57 -9.02 9.03 3.03
C GLY A 57 -10.22 9.22 2.11
N LEU A 58 -11.14 8.25 2.04
CA LEU A 58 -12.34 8.34 1.21
C LEU A 58 -13.29 9.45 1.66
N ASP A 59 -13.34 9.73 2.96
CA ASP A 59 -14.06 10.86 3.55
C ASP A 59 -13.48 12.19 3.07
N THR A 60 -12.15 12.36 3.08
CA THR A 60 -11.48 13.54 2.50
C THR A 60 -11.78 13.68 1.01
N CYS A 61 -11.75 12.58 0.24
CA CYS A 61 -12.13 12.57 -1.17
C CYS A 61 -13.57 13.10 -1.39
N LEU A 62 -14.52 12.65 -0.55
CA LEU A 62 -15.94 12.96 -0.71
C LEU A 62 -16.31 14.34 -0.15
N ILE A 63 -15.75 14.74 0.98
CA ILE A 63 -16.15 15.93 1.73
C ILE A 63 -15.32 17.14 1.32
N ASP A 64 -13.99 17.00 1.34
CA ASP A 64 -13.07 18.12 1.12
C ASP A 64 -12.81 18.32 -0.37
N HIS A 65 -12.51 17.25 -1.10
CA HIS A 65 -12.28 17.30 -2.54
C HIS A 65 -13.57 17.27 -3.36
N ARG A 66 -14.69 16.86 -2.77
CA ARG A 66 -16.02 16.79 -3.41
C ARG A 66 -16.00 16.03 -4.74
N MET A 67 -15.23 14.94 -4.77
CA MET A 67 -15.09 14.11 -5.96
C MET A 67 -16.44 13.49 -6.35
N SER A 68 -16.69 13.44 -7.65
CA SER A 68 -17.78 12.65 -8.22
C SER A 68 -17.52 11.16 -8.06
N ALA A 69 -18.57 10.34 -8.22
CA ALA A 69 -18.44 8.88 -8.15
C ALA A 69 -17.44 8.32 -9.17
N GLY A 70 -17.37 8.90 -10.37
CA GLY A 70 -16.43 8.50 -11.41
C GLY A 70 -14.98 8.84 -11.04
N GLU A 71 -14.73 10.06 -10.54
CA GLU A 71 -13.39 10.45 -10.09
C GLU A 71 -12.90 9.59 -8.91
N LEU A 72 -13.79 9.24 -7.98
CA LEU A 72 -13.47 8.36 -6.86
C LEU A 72 -13.16 6.94 -7.33
N GLU A 73 -13.95 6.42 -8.29
CA GLU A 73 -13.68 5.13 -8.92
C GLU A 73 -12.30 5.12 -9.59
N ASP A 74 -11.98 6.16 -10.36
CA ASP A 74 -10.69 6.30 -11.04
C ASP A 74 -9.52 6.38 -10.04
N ALA A 75 -9.68 7.11 -8.94
CA ALA A 75 -8.68 7.18 -7.88
C ALA A 75 -8.43 5.82 -7.22
N ILE A 76 -9.50 5.10 -6.84
CA ILE A 76 -9.39 3.76 -6.26
C ILE A 76 -8.76 2.80 -7.26
N ARG A 77 -9.18 2.84 -8.53
CA ARG A 77 -8.64 2.01 -9.60
C ARG A 77 -7.16 2.29 -9.83
N SER A 78 -6.74 3.55 -9.76
CA SER A 78 -5.33 3.94 -9.85
C SER A 78 -4.50 3.35 -8.71
N VAL A 79 -4.98 3.44 -7.47
CA VAL A 79 -4.30 2.84 -6.30
C VAL A 79 -4.17 1.33 -6.45
N VAL A 80 -5.27 0.64 -6.79
CA VAL A 80 -5.26 -0.82 -6.99
C VAL A 80 -4.31 -1.20 -8.13
N GLY A 81 -4.33 -0.47 -9.25
CA GLY A 81 -3.44 -0.69 -10.37
C GLY A 81 -1.96 -0.54 -10.00
N ALA A 82 -1.61 0.51 -9.25
CA ALA A 82 -0.24 0.74 -8.78
C ALA A 82 0.24 -0.35 -7.82
N VAL A 83 -0.61 -0.80 -6.89
CA VAL A 83 -0.28 -1.92 -5.98
C VAL A 83 -0.07 -3.21 -6.75
N ASN A 84 -0.95 -3.54 -7.71
CA ASN A 84 -0.79 -4.73 -8.55
C ASN A 84 0.51 -4.69 -9.36
N ALA A 85 0.84 -3.54 -9.96
CA ALA A 85 2.10 -3.36 -10.67
C ALA A 85 3.32 -3.56 -9.74
N ALA A 86 3.26 -3.12 -8.48
CA ALA A 86 4.32 -3.33 -7.50
C ALA A 86 4.48 -4.82 -7.13
N ILE A 87 3.37 -5.56 -7.06
CA ILE A 87 3.36 -7.01 -6.83
C ILE A 87 3.98 -7.74 -8.04
N GLU A 88 3.53 -7.44 -9.26
CA GLU A 88 4.03 -8.05 -10.50
C GLU A 88 5.52 -7.76 -10.74
N ALA A 89 5.99 -6.58 -10.32
CA ALA A 89 7.41 -6.21 -10.40
C ALA A 89 8.31 -6.97 -9.42
N CYS A 90 7.74 -7.69 -8.44
CA CYS A 90 8.48 -8.59 -7.58
C CYS A 90 8.48 -9.98 -8.23
N PRO A 91 9.58 -10.42 -8.89
CA PRO A 91 9.64 -11.76 -9.44
C PRO A 91 9.51 -12.78 -8.31
N ASP A 92 8.46 -13.61 -8.37
CA ASP A 92 8.36 -14.81 -7.56
C ASP A 92 9.48 -15.77 -7.99
N GLU A 93 10.46 -16.01 -7.11
CA GLU A 93 11.17 -17.29 -7.11
C GLU A 93 10.26 -18.34 -6.45
N LEU A 94 9.19 -18.73 -7.15
CA LEU A 94 8.40 -19.92 -6.87
C LEU A 94 8.57 -20.93 -8.01
#